data_AF-A0A6J2VRL6-F1
#
_entry.id   AF-A0A6J2VRL6-F1
#
_cell.length_a   1.000
_cell.length_b   1.000
_cell.length_c   1.000
_cell.angle_alpha   90.00
_cell.angle_beta   90.00
_cell.angle_gamma   90.00
#
_symmetry.space_group_name_H-M   'P 1'
#
loop_
_entity.id
_entity.type
_entity.pdbx_description
1 polymer ?
#
loop_
_entity_poly.entity_id
_entity_poly.type
_entity_poly.pdbx_seq_one_letter_code
_entity_poly.pdbx_strand_id
1 'polypeptide(L)'
;MAKQHDSVDQHSRLKDSPVQNGVTQSSPTHYSSISPPTSPVAQEDAFSTYFEEKVPVPDDVNQIFSFRKLWAFTGPGFLMSIAYLDPGNIESDLQSGAKAGFKLLWVLLGATIIGLLLQRLAARLGVVTGMHLAEVCHRQYPTVPRIILWLMVELAIIGSDMQEVIGCAIAFNLLSVGRIPLWGGVLITIIDTFVFLFLDKYGLRKLEAFFGFLITIMAISFGYEYVLVAPDQGEVLKGMFLPYCQGCGPVQLEQAVGIVGAVIMPHNIYLHSALVKSRQIDRGNRKEVKEANKYFFIESAIALFVSFLINVFVVAVFAEAFYDKTNVEVNQMCNKTGSPHTDLFPLNNSTLEVDIYKGGVVLGCFFGPAALYIWAIGILAAGQSSTMTGTYSGQFVMEGFLNLRWSRFARVLLTRSIAITPTLLVAIFQDVRHLTGMNDFLNVLQSMQLPFALIPILTFTSLTSLMNDFANGL
;
A
#
# COMPACT_ATOMS: atom_id res chain seq x y z
N MET A 1 -42.63 28.48 -73.93
CA MET A 1 -42.53 29.60 -74.89
C MET A 1 -41.09 30.11 -74.84
N ALA A 2 -40.35 30.00 -75.96
CA ALA A 2 -38.97 30.44 -76.29
C ALA A 2 -37.79 30.00 -75.35
N LYS A 3 -36.83 29.10 -75.71
CA LYS A 3 -35.70 29.14 -76.70
C LYS A 3 -34.78 30.37 -76.53
N GLN A 4 -33.44 30.33 -76.52
CA GLN A 4 -32.46 29.45 -77.18
C GLN A 4 -31.01 29.69 -76.64
N HIS A 5 -30.07 28.82 -77.05
CA HIS A 5 -28.62 28.72 -76.76
C HIS A 5 -27.75 29.90 -77.23
N ASP A 6 -26.56 30.07 -76.63
CA ASP A 6 -25.29 29.84 -77.35
C ASP A 6 -24.06 29.72 -76.43
N SER A 7 -23.14 28.86 -76.87
CA SER A 7 -21.88 28.43 -76.25
C SER A 7 -20.69 29.09 -76.98
N VAL A 8 -19.46 29.05 -76.42
CA VAL A 8 -18.19 28.66 -77.09
C VAL A 8 -16.97 28.90 -76.17
N ASP A 9 -16.07 27.91 -76.18
CA ASP A 9 -14.82 27.67 -75.45
C ASP A 9 -13.62 28.61 -75.70
N GLN A 10 -12.65 28.61 -74.77
CA GLN A 10 -11.22 28.37 -75.10
C GLN A 10 -10.30 28.04 -73.88
N HIS A 11 -9.59 26.91 -74.01
CA HIS A 11 -8.35 26.42 -73.36
C HIS A 11 -7.20 27.46 -73.24
N SER A 12 -6.05 27.36 -72.54
CA SER A 12 -5.42 26.47 -71.53
C SER A 12 -3.98 27.02 -71.24
N ARG A 13 -3.47 26.84 -70.01
CA ARG A 13 -2.07 26.46 -69.63
C ARG A 13 -0.81 27.33 -69.89
N LEU A 14 0.00 27.43 -68.81
CA LEU A 14 1.49 27.26 -68.65
C LEU A 14 2.42 28.47 -68.41
N LYS A 15 3.21 28.33 -67.30
CA LYS A 15 4.67 28.61 -67.09
C LYS A 15 5.16 30.08 -67.01
N ASP A 16 6.25 30.45 -66.32
CA ASP A 16 7.30 29.80 -65.52
C ASP A 16 7.99 30.88 -64.63
N SER A 17 8.72 30.43 -63.61
CA SER A 17 9.51 31.19 -62.61
C SER A 17 10.69 32.01 -63.17
N PRO A 18 11.43 32.72 -62.29
CA PRO A 18 12.87 32.45 -62.22
C PRO A 18 13.44 32.30 -60.80
N VAL A 19 14.47 31.46 -60.71
CA VAL A 19 15.30 31.15 -59.53
C VAL A 19 16.61 31.93 -59.63
N GLN A 20 17.11 32.50 -58.53
CA GLN A 20 18.57 32.69 -58.35
C GLN A 20 19.00 32.82 -56.87
N ASN A 21 19.71 31.77 -56.41
CA ASN A 21 20.93 31.71 -55.58
C ASN A 21 21.03 32.44 -54.22
N GLY A 22 20.84 31.67 -53.14
CA GLY A 22 21.84 31.30 -52.11
C GLY A 22 22.75 32.35 -51.45
N VAL A 23 22.52 32.58 -50.15
CA VAL A 23 23.58 32.77 -49.13
C VAL A 23 23.16 32.05 -47.84
N THR A 24 24.06 31.21 -47.33
CA THR A 24 23.94 30.36 -46.14
C THR A 24 24.24 31.15 -44.87
N GLN A 25 23.30 31.25 -43.90
CA GLN A 25 23.60 31.54 -42.49
C GLN A 25 22.61 30.83 -41.53
N SER A 26 23.13 29.80 -40.85
CA SER A 26 22.86 29.30 -39.48
C SER A 26 21.45 29.43 -38.85
N SER A 27 20.84 28.27 -38.55
CA SER A 27 19.74 28.06 -37.59
C SER A 27 20.19 28.32 -36.13
N PRO A 28 19.26 28.52 -35.16
CA PRO A 28 18.55 27.38 -34.58
C PRO A 28 17.03 27.57 -34.37
N THR A 29 16.28 26.59 -34.87
CA THR A 29 15.06 25.97 -34.28
C THR A 29 14.02 26.87 -33.61
N HIS A 30 13.01 27.27 -34.40
CA HIS A 30 11.69 27.67 -33.88
C HIS A 30 10.93 26.44 -33.35
N TYR A 31 10.62 26.46 -32.06
CA TYR A 31 9.60 25.59 -31.45
C TYR A 31 8.25 25.88 -32.10
N SER A 32 7.65 24.87 -32.72
CA SER A 32 6.29 24.94 -33.27
C SER A 32 5.28 25.05 -32.13
N SER A 33 4.56 26.18 -32.07
CA SER A 33 3.42 26.38 -31.17
C SER A 33 2.27 25.47 -31.61
N ILE A 34 2.04 24.39 -30.86
CA ILE A 34 0.90 23.50 -31.03
C ILE A 34 -0.29 24.12 -30.28
N SER A 35 -1.33 24.48 -31.02
CA SER A 35 -2.63 24.90 -30.50
C SER A 35 -3.25 23.80 -29.63
N PRO A 36 -3.95 24.13 -28.54
CA PRO A 36 -4.55 23.11 -27.68
C PRO A 36 -5.69 22.39 -28.42
N PRO A 37 -5.74 21.04 -28.40
CA PRO A 37 -6.89 20.33 -28.93
C PRO A 37 -8.11 20.59 -28.03
N THR A 38 -9.23 20.82 -28.71
CA THR A 38 -10.59 20.89 -28.19
C THR A 38 -10.88 19.73 -27.23
N SER A 39 -11.52 20.05 -26.10
CA SER A 39 -11.91 19.12 -25.05
C SER A 39 -12.61 17.88 -25.62
N PRO A 40 -12.15 16.65 -25.33
CA PRO A 40 -12.91 15.47 -25.68
C PRO A 40 -14.16 15.41 -24.79
N VAL A 41 -15.31 15.31 -25.44
CA VAL A 41 -16.60 14.90 -24.87
C VAL A 41 -16.35 13.70 -23.95
N ALA A 42 -16.94 13.73 -22.75
CA ALA A 42 -16.87 12.65 -21.77
C ALA A 42 -17.38 11.34 -22.39
N GLN A 43 -16.46 10.50 -22.87
CA GLN A 43 -16.71 9.08 -22.98
C GLN A 43 -16.78 8.57 -21.55
N GLU A 44 -17.95 8.06 -21.16
CA GLU A 44 -18.12 7.31 -19.91
C GLU A 44 -17.07 6.20 -19.87
N ASP A 45 -16.06 6.37 -19.01
CA ASP A 45 -14.98 5.40 -18.82
C ASP A 45 -15.56 4.10 -18.25
N ALA A 46 -15.92 3.18 -19.13
CA ALA A 46 -16.25 1.78 -18.84
C ALA A 46 -15.01 0.96 -18.42
N PHE A 47 -14.06 1.58 -17.71
CA PHE A 47 -12.75 1.03 -17.37
C PHE A 47 -12.57 0.68 -15.89
N SER A 48 -13.58 0.91 -15.05
CA SER A 48 -13.54 0.57 -13.63
C SER A 48 -14.39 -0.66 -13.35
N THR A 49 -13.75 -1.82 -13.19
CA THR A 49 -14.41 -3.10 -12.94
C THR A 49 -14.96 -3.24 -11.51
N TYR A 50 -14.68 -2.28 -10.62
CA TYR A 50 -15.12 -2.29 -9.21
C TYR A 50 -16.12 -1.19 -8.83
N PHE A 51 -16.15 -0.05 -9.54
CA PHE A 51 -17.05 1.05 -9.20
C PHE A 51 -18.16 1.17 -10.24
N GLU A 52 -18.96 0.11 -10.37
CA GLU A 52 -20.21 0.16 -11.15
C GLU A 52 -21.18 1.18 -10.54
N GLU A 53 -21.15 1.38 -9.21
CA GLU A 53 -21.92 2.37 -8.49
C GLU A 53 -21.00 3.22 -7.61
N LYS A 54 -20.80 4.49 -7.99
CA LYS A 54 -19.99 5.45 -7.22
C LYS A 54 -20.81 6.04 -6.08
N VAL A 55 -20.18 6.27 -4.92
CA VAL A 55 -20.87 6.86 -3.76
C VAL A 55 -21.20 8.33 -4.06
N PRO A 56 -22.49 8.75 -3.98
CA PRO A 56 -22.87 10.14 -4.18
C PRO A 56 -22.38 11.00 -3.02
N VAL A 57 -21.82 12.16 -3.34
CA VAL A 57 -21.36 13.14 -2.35
C VAL A 57 -22.52 14.12 -2.08
N PRO A 58 -22.91 14.39 -0.81
CA PRO A 58 -23.97 15.33 -0.51
C PRO A 58 -23.60 16.77 -0.88
N ASP A 59 -24.49 17.48 -1.59
CA ASP A 59 -24.34 18.91 -1.91
C ASP A 59 -24.78 19.80 -0.74
N ASP A 60 -23.87 20.06 0.20
CA ASP A 60 -24.05 21.13 1.19
C ASP A 60 -23.48 22.44 0.63
N VAL A 61 -24.38 23.34 0.21
CA VAL A 61 -24.06 24.60 -0.52
C VAL A 61 -23.39 25.66 0.36
N ASN A 62 -23.47 25.56 1.71
CA ASN A 62 -23.15 26.68 2.61
C ASN A 62 -22.26 26.36 3.84
N GLN A 63 -21.46 25.29 3.84
CA GLN A 63 -20.57 24.99 4.99
C GLN A 63 -19.10 24.78 4.57
N ILE A 64 -18.18 25.41 5.33
CA ILE A 64 -16.71 25.33 5.15
C ILE A 64 -16.18 23.91 5.48
N PHE A 65 -16.95 23.15 6.28
CA PHE A 65 -16.68 21.77 6.68
C PHE A 65 -18.00 21.11 7.12
N SER A 66 -18.27 19.90 6.64
CA SER A 66 -19.46 19.10 7.01
C SER A 66 -19.04 17.69 7.40
N PHE A 67 -19.43 17.25 8.60
CA PHE A 67 -19.18 15.88 9.08
C PHE A 67 -19.93 14.84 8.23
N ARG A 68 -21.08 15.21 7.66
CA ARG A 68 -21.84 14.35 6.74
C ARG A 68 -21.08 14.14 5.43
N LYS A 69 -20.47 15.20 4.89
CA LYS A 69 -19.56 15.10 3.75
C LYS A 69 -18.32 14.29 4.11
N LEU A 70 -17.70 14.53 5.27
CA LEU A 70 -16.54 13.74 5.72
C LEU A 70 -16.87 12.24 5.73
N TRP A 71 -18.00 11.83 6.33
CA TRP A 71 -18.46 10.44 6.32
C TRP A 71 -18.68 9.87 4.92
N ALA A 72 -19.22 10.69 4.00
CA ALA A 72 -19.37 10.32 2.59
C ALA A 72 -18.02 10.11 1.88
N PHE A 73 -16.97 10.83 2.27
CA PHE A 73 -15.61 10.63 1.77
C PHE A 73 -14.85 9.53 2.50
N THR A 74 -15.13 9.26 3.78
CA THR A 74 -14.51 8.19 4.58
C THR A 74 -14.63 6.83 3.89
N GLY A 75 -13.58 6.03 3.87
CA GLY A 75 -13.46 4.74 3.20
C GLY A 75 -12.07 4.57 2.58
N PRO A 76 -11.75 5.25 1.46
CA PRO A 76 -10.48 5.11 0.73
C PRO A 76 -9.22 5.25 1.59
N GLY A 77 -9.20 6.20 2.53
CA GLY A 77 -8.08 6.42 3.44
C GLY A 77 -7.90 5.27 4.44
N PHE A 78 -8.99 4.71 4.97
CA PHE A 78 -8.94 3.53 5.84
C PHE A 78 -8.55 2.25 5.10
N LEU A 79 -9.00 2.08 3.86
CA LEU A 79 -8.57 0.97 3.01
C LEU A 79 -7.07 1.05 2.68
N MET A 80 -6.58 2.26 2.41
CA MET A 80 -5.16 2.52 2.19
C MET A 80 -4.33 2.28 3.46
N SER A 81 -4.85 2.64 4.64
CA SER A 81 -4.11 2.52 5.91
C SER A 81 -3.95 1.08 6.40
N ILE A 82 -4.68 0.12 5.83
CA ILE A 82 -4.52 -1.31 6.11
C ILE A 82 -3.16 -1.83 5.65
N ALA A 83 -2.64 -1.31 4.54
CA ALA A 83 -1.31 -1.69 4.07
C ALA A 83 -0.22 -1.26 5.07
N TYR A 84 -0.50 -0.30 5.96
CA TYR A 84 0.41 0.08 7.06
C TYR A 84 0.30 -0.86 8.28
N LEU A 85 -0.60 -1.83 8.23
CA LEU A 85 -0.94 -2.75 9.32
C LEU A 85 -0.85 -4.22 8.87
N ASP A 86 -0.23 -4.49 7.72
CA ASP A 86 -0.07 -5.83 7.22
C ASP A 86 0.97 -6.62 8.04
N PRO A 87 1.00 -7.96 7.94
CA PRO A 87 1.97 -8.76 8.68
C PRO A 87 3.43 -8.40 8.37
N GLY A 88 3.73 -7.89 7.16
CA GLY A 88 5.07 -7.42 6.79
C GLY A 88 5.52 -6.20 7.60
N ASN A 89 4.62 -5.22 7.78
CA ASN A 89 4.84 -4.05 8.61
C ASN A 89 4.94 -4.43 10.10
N ILE A 90 4.01 -5.25 10.58
CA ILE A 90 4.04 -5.74 11.97
C ILE A 90 5.35 -6.47 12.27
N GLU A 91 5.84 -7.31 11.35
CA GLU A 91 7.15 -7.99 11.47
C GLU A 91 8.31 -6.99 11.51
N SER A 92 8.33 -5.97 10.66
CA SER A 92 9.38 -4.95 10.71
C SER A 92 9.35 -4.18 12.03
N ASP A 93 8.16 -3.84 12.52
CA ASP A 93 7.96 -3.08 13.75
C ASP A 93 8.38 -3.91 14.97
N LEU A 94 7.96 -5.17 15.08
CA LEU A 94 8.32 -6.03 16.19
C LEU A 94 9.83 -6.30 16.23
N GLN A 95 10.47 -6.50 15.07
CA GLN A 95 11.93 -6.67 15.01
C GLN A 95 12.68 -5.40 15.39
N SER A 96 12.17 -4.23 14.98
CA SER A 96 12.77 -2.95 15.35
C SER A 96 12.72 -2.72 16.86
N GLY A 97 11.60 -3.05 17.51
CA GLY A 97 11.47 -3.00 18.96
C GLY A 97 12.43 -3.98 19.64
N ALA A 98 12.47 -5.22 19.19
CA ALA A 98 13.34 -6.25 19.78
C ALA A 98 14.84 -5.94 19.65
N LYS A 99 15.28 -5.41 18.49
CA LYS A 99 16.72 -5.19 18.19
C LYS A 99 17.23 -3.79 18.55
N ALA A 100 16.35 -2.78 18.56
CA ALA A 100 16.73 -1.39 18.78
C ALA A 100 16.02 -0.70 19.96
N GLY A 101 15.08 -1.40 20.62
CA GLY A 101 14.30 -0.87 21.72
C GLY A 101 13.45 0.32 21.24
N PHE A 102 13.37 1.37 22.05
CA PHE A 102 12.62 2.58 21.71
C PHE A 102 13.33 3.53 20.72
N LYS A 103 14.57 3.23 20.31
CA LYS A 103 15.44 4.17 19.56
C LYS A 103 14.98 4.45 18.13
N LEU A 104 14.22 3.54 17.51
CA LEU A 104 13.77 3.68 16.11
C LEU A 104 12.35 4.22 15.95
N LEU A 105 11.67 4.55 17.05
CA LEU A 105 10.30 5.09 17.01
C LEU A 105 10.20 6.42 16.23
N TRP A 106 11.22 7.27 16.26
CA TRP A 106 11.26 8.49 15.46
C TRP A 106 11.37 8.21 13.95
N VAL A 107 12.00 7.08 13.56
CA VAL A 107 12.05 6.63 12.16
C VAL A 107 10.67 6.18 11.72
N LEU A 108 9.95 5.42 12.55
CA LEU A 108 8.56 5.03 12.30
C LEU A 108 7.64 6.26 12.14
N LEU A 109 7.76 7.24 13.04
CA LEU A 109 7.01 8.50 12.94
C LEU A 109 7.35 9.26 11.66
N GLY A 110 8.65 9.41 11.35
CA GLY A 110 9.12 10.08 10.14
C GLY A 110 8.65 9.39 8.87
N ALA A 111 8.75 8.07 8.80
CA ALA A 111 8.29 7.24 7.69
C ALA A 111 6.77 7.37 7.50
N THR A 112 6.00 7.42 8.59
CA THR A 112 4.54 7.62 8.55
C THR A 112 4.20 9.01 8.01
N ILE A 113 4.90 10.07 8.45
CA ILE A 113 4.69 11.44 7.96
C ILE A 113 5.00 11.52 6.47
N ILE A 114 6.13 10.96 6.03
CA ILE A 114 6.49 10.91 4.61
C ILE A 114 5.45 10.08 3.83
N GLY A 115 5.03 8.95 4.39
CA GLY A 115 3.93 8.13 3.87
C GLY A 115 2.67 8.95 3.64
N LEU A 116 2.21 9.72 4.63
CA LEU A 116 1.05 10.60 4.50
C LEU A 116 1.23 11.64 3.38
N LEU A 117 2.42 12.21 3.23
CA LEU A 117 2.72 13.16 2.14
C LEU A 117 2.59 12.48 0.77
N LEU A 118 3.16 11.28 0.62
CA LEU A 118 3.08 10.50 -0.62
C LEU A 118 1.65 10.05 -0.93
N GLN A 119 0.91 9.62 0.09
CA GLN A 119 -0.49 9.24 -0.04
C GLN A 119 -1.37 10.43 -0.41
N ARG A 120 -1.07 11.62 0.10
CA ARG A 120 -1.71 12.87 -0.34
C ARG A 120 -1.45 13.14 -1.82
N LEU A 121 -0.24 12.89 -2.32
CA LEU A 121 0.07 13.05 -3.74
C LEU A 121 -0.69 12.03 -4.61
N ALA A 122 -0.73 10.77 -4.18
CA ALA A 122 -1.50 9.70 -4.83
C ALA A 122 -3.00 10.05 -4.93
N ALA A 123 -3.60 10.46 -3.82
CA ALA A 123 -5.00 10.89 -3.77
C ALA A 123 -5.25 12.09 -4.69
N ARG A 124 -4.40 13.11 -4.64
CA ARG A 124 -4.54 14.31 -5.49
C ARG A 124 -4.47 13.98 -6.98
N LEU A 125 -3.55 13.09 -7.37
CA LEU A 125 -3.45 12.65 -8.75
C LEU A 125 -4.76 12.02 -9.22
N GLY A 126 -5.31 11.09 -8.43
CA GLY A 126 -6.58 10.41 -8.73
C GLY A 126 -7.78 11.35 -8.78
N VAL A 127 -7.85 12.32 -7.86
CA VAL A 127 -8.95 13.29 -7.78
C VAL A 127 -8.91 14.30 -8.94
N VAL A 128 -7.73 14.85 -9.25
CA VAL A 128 -7.57 15.91 -10.27
C VAL A 128 -7.68 15.34 -11.67
N THR A 129 -6.92 14.28 -11.98
CA THR A 129 -6.85 13.74 -13.34
C THR A 129 -8.02 12.82 -13.65
N GLY A 130 -8.59 12.22 -12.61
CA GLY A 130 -9.57 11.17 -12.76
C GLY A 130 -9.04 9.82 -13.17
N MET A 131 -7.72 9.71 -13.31
CA MET A 131 -6.99 8.50 -13.62
C MET A 131 -6.17 8.09 -12.41
N HIS A 132 -6.01 6.79 -12.19
CA HIS A 132 -5.07 6.32 -11.18
C HIS A 132 -3.65 6.28 -11.76
N LEU A 133 -2.65 6.18 -10.87
CA LEU A 133 -1.23 6.32 -11.25
C LEU A 133 -0.83 5.37 -12.40
N ALA A 134 -1.28 4.12 -12.39
CA ALA A 134 -0.97 3.16 -13.45
C ALA A 134 -1.54 3.55 -14.84
N GLU A 135 -2.76 4.13 -14.90
CA GLU A 135 -3.34 4.65 -16.15
C GLU A 135 -2.51 5.84 -16.68
N VAL A 136 -2.06 6.72 -15.78
CA VAL A 136 -1.20 7.86 -16.14
C VAL A 136 0.16 7.36 -16.66
N CYS A 137 0.77 6.39 -15.99
CA CYS A 137 2.01 5.74 -16.44
C CYS A 137 1.84 5.14 -17.84
N HIS A 138 0.70 4.49 -18.11
CA HIS A 138 0.43 3.89 -19.43
C HIS A 138 0.33 4.93 -20.55
N ARG A 139 -0.26 6.10 -20.26
CA ARG A 139 -0.41 7.19 -21.24
C ARG A 139 0.89 7.97 -21.48
N GLN A 140 1.72 8.13 -20.45
CA GLN A 140 2.92 8.99 -20.52
C GLN A 140 4.20 8.23 -20.88
N TYR A 141 4.34 6.97 -20.46
CA TYR A 141 5.56 6.21 -20.73
C TYR A 141 5.48 5.35 -21.99
N PRO A 142 6.58 5.24 -22.76
CA PRO A 142 6.66 4.30 -23.87
C PRO A 142 6.64 2.85 -23.37
N THR A 143 6.38 1.91 -24.28
CA THR A 143 6.09 0.50 -23.97
C THR A 143 7.15 -0.18 -23.09
N VAL A 144 8.44 0.08 -23.33
CA VAL A 144 9.52 -0.63 -22.62
C VAL A 144 9.61 -0.21 -21.13
N PRO A 145 9.81 1.07 -20.77
CA PRO A 145 9.78 1.50 -19.36
C PRO A 145 8.47 1.15 -18.66
N ARG A 146 7.35 1.22 -19.39
CA ARG A 146 6.02 0.86 -18.85
C ARG A 146 5.95 -0.61 -18.41
N ILE A 147 6.43 -1.54 -19.24
CA ILE A 147 6.41 -2.97 -18.91
C ILE A 147 7.39 -3.28 -17.77
N ILE A 148 8.56 -2.66 -17.75
CA ILE A 148 9.52 -2.83 -16.64
C ILE A 148 8.89 -2.34 -15.34
N LEU A 149 8.26 -1.16 -15.36
CA LEU A 149 7.60 -0.59 -14.19
C LEU A 149 6.45 -1.47 -13.71
N TRP A 150 5.63 -1.98 -14.63
CA TRP A 150 4.57 -2.95 -14.31
C TRP A 150 5.14 -4.19 -13.62
N LEU A 151 6.21 -4.80 -14.17
CA LEU A 151 6.83 -5.98 -13.59
C LEU A 151 7.37 -5.73 -12.18
N MET A 152 7.99 -4.57 -11.95
CA MET A 152 8.50 -4.20 -10.62
C MET A 152 7.38 -4.03 -9.59
N VAL A 153 6.25 -3.44 -9.98
CA VAL A 153 5.09 -3.26 -9.09
C VAL A 153 4.36 -4.59 -8.85
N GLU A 154 4.23 -5.44 -9.87
CA GLU A 154 3.63 -6.77 -9.71
C GLU A 154 4.48 -7.64 -8.77
N LEU A 155 5.81 -7.55 -8.86
CA LEU A 155 6.75 -8.21 -7.95
C LEU A 155 6.60 -7.68 -6.51
N ALA A 156 6.32 -6.39 -6.34
CA ALA A 156 5.98 -5.79 -5.03
C ALA A 156 4.71 -6.39 -4.43
N ILE A 157 3.67 -6.52 -5.25
CA ILE A 157 2.38 -7.06 -4.82
C ILE A 157 2.53 -8.53 -4.43
N ILE A 158 3.22 -9.34 -5.24
CA ILE A 158 3.50 -10.74 -4.92
C ILE A 158 4.31 -10.86 -3.63
N GLY A 159 5.29 -10.00 -3.41
CA GLY A 159 6.08 -10.00 -2.19
C GLY A 159 5.25 -9.71 -0.93
N SER A 160 4.36 -8.72 -1.00
CA SER A 160 3.42 -8.41 0.10
C SER A 160 2.43 -9.54 0.32
N ASP A 161 1.85 -10.09 -0.76
CA ASP A 161 0.96 -11.26 -0.75
C ASP A 161 1.59 -12.46 0.01
N MET A 162 2.88 -12.74 -0.24
CA MET A 162 3.62 -13.77 0.49
C MET A 162 3.66 -13.49 2.00
N GLN A 163 3.93 -12.25 2.44
CA GLN A 163 3.94 -11.87 3.86
C GLN A 163 2.59 -12.10 4.53
N GLU A 164 1.50 -11.83 3.81
CA GLU A 164 0.14 -12.07 4.30
C GLU A 164 -0.15 -13.55 4.53
N VAL A 165 0.21 -14.38 3.55
CA VAL A 165 0.02 -15.83 3.61
C VAL A 165 0.82 -16.42 4.78
N ILE A 166 2.05 -15.95 5.00
CA ILE A 166 2.89 -16.35 6.13
C ILE A 166 2.25 -15.91 7.45
N GLY A 167 1.82 -14.67 7.58
CA GLY A 167 1.18 -14.14 8.78
C GLY A 167 -0.10 -14.91 9.15
N CYS A 168 -0.98 -15.14 8.19
CA CYS A 168 -2.19 -15.95 8.37
C CYS A 168 -1.87 -17.39 8.77
N ALA A 169 -0.90 -18.04 8.12
CA ALA A 169 -0.51 -19.40 8.45
C ALA A 169 0.06 -19.52 9.87
N ILE A 170 0.87 -18.55 10.30
CA ILE A 170 1.39 -18.44 11.66
C ILE A 170 0.25 -18.24 12.65
N ALA A 171 -0.70 -17.35 12.36
CA ALA A 171 -1.87 -17.11 13.21
C ALA A 171 -2.71 -18.39 13.39
N PHE A 172 -2.98 -19.14 12.32
CA PHE A 172 -3.69 -20.43 12.43
C PHE A 172 -2.92 -21.47 13.24
N ASN A 173 -1.59 -21.51 13.11
CA ASN A 173 -0.76 -22.41 13.91
C ASN A 173 -0.83 -22.07 15.40
N LEU A 174 -0.72 -20.78 15.75
CA LEU A 174 -0.81 -20.31 17.14
C LEU A 174 -2.21 -20.53 17.74
N LEU A 175 -3.27 -20.17 17.01
CA LEU A 175 -4.66 -20.35 17.47
C LEU A 175 -5.03 -21.82 17.68
N SER A 176 -4.44 -22.72 16.89
CA SER A 176 -4.69 -24.16 16.98
C SER A 176 -3.77 -24.89 17.95
N VAL A 177 -2.91 -24.18 18.69
CA VAL A 177 -1.90 -24.76 19.60
C VAL A 177 -1.03 -25.79 18.87
N GLY A 178 -0.61 -25.45 17.65
CA GLY A 178 0.23 -26.31 16.81
C GLY A 178 -0.49 -27.49 16.15
N ARG A 179 -1.81 -27.63 16.28
CA ARG A 179 -2.55 -28.72 15.58
C ARG A 179 -2.62 -28.52 14.07
N ILE A 180 -2.70 -27.27 13.62
CA ILE A 180 -2.65 -26.94 12.19
C ILE A 180 -1.18 -26.61 11.86
N PRO A 181 -0.47 -27.46 11.11
CA PRO A 181 0.90 -27.15 10.69
C PRO A 181 0.91 -25.95 9.74
N LEU A 182 2.06 -25.28 9.60
CA LEU A 182 2.20 -24.06 8.78
C LEU A 182 1.75 -24.27 7.33
N TRP A 183 2.15 -25.38 6.68
CA TRP A 183 1.68 -25.71 5.33
C TRP A 183 0.15 -25.86 5.25
N GLY A 184 -0.48 -26.36 6.32
CA GLY A 184 -1.94 -26.47 6.41
C GLY A 184 -2.57 -25.08 6.53
N GLY A 185 -1.98 -24.19 7.32
CA GLY A 185 -2.37 -22.78 7.39
C GLY A 185 -2.31 -22.07 6.04
N VAL A 186 -1.23 -22.29 5.28
CA VAL A 186 -1.04 -21.77 3.92
C VAL A 186 -2.11 -22.29 2.94
N LEU A 187 -2.59 -23.53 3.09
CA LEU A 187 -3.68 -24.04 2.26
C LEU A 187 -5.03 -23.44 2.65
N ILE A 188 -5.25 -23.16 3.94
CA ILE A 188 -6.47 -22.53 4.43
C ILE A 188 -6.62 -21.11 3.87
N THR A 189 -5.52 -20.39 3.64
CA THR A 189 -5.61 -19.05 3.02
C THR A 189 -6.15 -19.10 1.59
N ILE A 190 -6.10 -20.22 0.87
CA ILE A 190 -6.80 -20.33 -0.42
C ILE A 190 -8.32 -20.07 -0.25
N ILE A 191 -8.88 -20.43 0.91
CA ILE A 191 -10.30 -20.22 1.23
C ILE A 191 -10.59 -18.73 1.47
N ASP A 192 -9.68 -17.98 2.11
CA ASP A 192 -9.88 -16.54 2.33
C ASP A 192 -10.07 -15.76 1.04
N THR A 193 -9.40 -16.22 -0.02
CA THR A 193 -9.46 -15.63 -1.33
C THR A 193 -10.87 -15.77 -1.93
N PHE A 194 -11.52 -16.91 -1.70
CA PHE A 194 -12.92 -17.12 -2.09
C PHE A 194 -13.88 -16.30 -1.22
N VAL A 195 -13.61 -16.16 0.08
CA VAL A 195 -14.41 -15.32 0.98
C VAL A 195 -14.34 -13.86 0.55
N PHE A 196 -13.17 -13.35 0.18
CA PHE A 196 -13.01 -12.02 -0.37
C PHE A 196 -13.82 -11.80 -1.64
N LEU A 197 -13.71 -12.71 -2.62
CA LEU A 197 -14.45 -12.63 -3.87
C LEU A 197 -15.97 -12.62 -3.65
N PHE A 198 -16.44 -13.29 -2.60
CA PHE A 198 -17.83 -13.24 -2.19
C PHE A 198 -18.20 -11.90 -1.56
N LEU A 199 -17.36 -11.37 -0.66
CA LEU A 199 -17.56 -10.08 0.02
C LEU A 199 -17.55 -8.89 -0.94
N ASP A 200 -16.72 -8.93 -1.98
CA ASP A 200 -16.65 -7.88 -3.01
C ASP A 200 -18.01 -7.69 -3.73
N LYS A 201 -18.84 -8.72 -3.81
CA LYS A 201 -20.18 -8.64 -4.41
C LYS A 201 -21.18 -7.82 -3.58
N TYR A 202 -20.90 -7.53 -2.31
CA TYR A 202 -21.83 -6.87 -1.38
C TYR A 202 -21.80 -5.35 -1.41
N GLY A 203 -20.95 -4.74 -2.24
CA GLY A 203 -20.87 -3.30 -2.46
C GLY A 203 -19.87 -2.58 -1.54
N LEU A 204 -19.38 -1.44 -2.02
CA LEU A 204 -18.20 -0.75 -1.45
C LEU A 204 -18.38 -0.33 0.01
N ARG A 205 -19.54 0.19 0.42
CA ARG A 205 -19.73 0.66 1.80
C ARG A 205 -19.73 -0.45 2.83
N LYS A 206 -20.21 -1.65 2.49
CA LYS A 206 -20.17 -2.80 3.38
C LYS A 206 -18.74 -3.34 3.50
N LEU A 207 -18.00 -3.33 2.39
CA LEU A 207 -16.59 -3.69 2.35
C LEU A 207 -15.74 -2.73 3.21
N GLU A 208 -15.96 -1.42 3.10
CA GLU A 208 -15.30 -0.41 3.95
C GLU A 208 -15.63 -0.61 5.45
N ALA A 209 -16.88 -0.96 5.78
CA ALA A 209 -17.26 -1.26 7.16
C ALA A 209 -16.58 -2.54 7.69
N PHE A 210 -16.44 -3.57 6.86
CA PHE A 210 -15.71 -4.80 7.19
C PHE A 210 -14.23 -4.52 7.48
N PHE A 211 -13.59 -3.67 6.68
CA PHE A 211 -12.23 -3.21 6.94
C PHE A 211 -12.11 -2.40 8.23
N GLY A 212 -13.04 -1.48 8.50
CA GLY A 212 -13.09 -0.77 9.78
C GLY A 212 -13.20 -1.72 10.98
N PHE A 213 -13.94 -2.81 10.84
CA PHE A 213 -14.02 -3.88 11.84
C PHE A 213 -12.68 -4.59 12.06
N LEU A 214 -11.97 -4.98 10.99
CA LEU A 214 -10.64 -5.61 11.10
C LEU A 214 -9.61 -4.67 11.75
N ILE A 215 -9.59 -3.38 11.37
CA ILE A 215 -8.73 -2.38 12.00
C ILE A 215 -9.04 -2.23 13.48
N THR A 216 -10.33 -2.27 13.86
CA THR A 216 -10.75 -2.21 15.26
C THR A 216 -10.26 -3.43 16.03
N ILE A 217 -10.32 -4.64 15.46
CA ILE A 217 -9.75 -5.85 16.06
C ILE A 217 -8.26 -5.66 16.31
N MET A 218 -7.50 -5.21 15.30
CA MET A 218 -6.05 -4.97 15.45
C MET A 218 -5.75 -3.94 16.54
N ALA A 219 -6.48 -2.82 16.56
CA ALA A 219 -6.32 -1.77 17.56
C ALA A 219 -6.59 -2.27 18.98
N ILE A 220 -7.64 -3.08 19.17
CA ILE A 220 -7.97 -3.66 20.48
C ILE A 220 -6.95 -4.73 20.87
N SER A 221 -6.56 -5.61 19.95
CA SER A 221 -5.59 -6.69 20.22
C SER A 221 -4.23 -6.13 20.62
N PHE A 222 -3.61 -5.30 19.77
CA PHE A 222 -2.29 -4.76 20.04
C PHE A 222 -2.33 -3.69 21.15
N GLY A 223 -3.44 -2.97 21.28
CA GLY A 223 -3.66 -2.05 22.41
C GLY A 223 -3.78 -2.79 23.74
N TYR A 224 -4.40 -3.97 23.78
CA TYR A 224 -4.45 -4.82 24.97
C TYR A 224 -3.05 -5.28 25.38
N GLU A 225 -2.25 -5.77 24.43
CA GLU A 225 -0.84 -6.13 24.69
C GLU A 225 -0.05 -4.94 25.25
N TYR A 226 -0.21 -3.76 24.67
CA TYR A 226 0.45 -2.55 25.13
C TYR A 226 0.12 -2.20 26.58
N VAL A 227 -1.16 -2.28 26.96
CA VAL A 227 -1.59 -2.01 28.34
C VAL A 227 -1.09 -3.10 29.30
N LEU A 228 -1.05 -4.36 28.86
CA LEU A 228 -0.62 -5.49 29.69
C LEU A 228 0.89 -5.48 29.95
N VAL A 229 1.69 -5.18 28.93
CA VAL A 229 3.15 -5.08 29.04
C VAL A 229 3.57 -3.81 29.79
N ALA A 230 2.76 -2.75 29.72
CA ALA A 230 2.97 -1.48 30.40
C ALA A 230 4.37 -0.87 30.18
N PRO A 231 4.77 -0.61 28.91
CA PRO A 231 6.07 -0.02 28.59
C PRO A 231 6.21 1.40 29.16
N ASP A 232 7.45 1.82 29.45
CA ASP A 232 7.74 3.15 29.98
C ASP A 232 7.33 4.25 28.98
N GLN A 233 6.29 5.00 29.35
CA GLN A 233 5.72 6.07 28.53
C GLN A 233 6.74 7.20 28.26
N GLY A 234 7.65 7.46 29.21
CA GLY A 234 8.71 8.44 29.06
C GLY A 234 9.71 8.02 27.98
N GLU A 235 10.08 6.74 27.95
CA GLU A 235 10.99 6.21 26.92
C GLU A 235 10.32 6.13 25.55
N VAL A 236 9.05 5.74 25.48
CA VAL A 236 8.27 5.74 24.22
C VAL A 236 8.20 7.15 23.63
N LEU A 237 7.79 8.14 24.43
CA LEU A 237 7.70 9.53 23.95
C LEU A 237 9.08 10.10 23.56
N LYS A 238 10.12 9.79 24.34
CA LYS A 238 11.50 10.19 24.02
C LYS A 238 11.96 9.55 22.70
N GLY A 239 11.69 8.27 22.51
CA GLY A 239 11.99 7.52 21.29
C GLY A 239 11.27 8.05 20.05
N MET A 240 10.03 8.52 20.21
CA MET A 240 9.21 9.06 19.11
C MET A 240 9.65 10.44 18.64
N PHE A 241 9.93 11.37 19.56
CA PHE A 241 10.14 12.78 19.21
C PHE A 241 11.61 13.22 19.18
N LEU A 242 12.50 12.45 19.81
CA LEU A 242 13.92 12.80 19.86
C LEU A 242 14.67 11.88 18.90
N PRO A 243 15.24 12.39 17.79
CA PRO A 243 16.07 11.57 16.92
C PRO A 243 17.40 11.28 17.63
N TYR A 244 17.52 10.08 18.21
CA TYR A 244 18.77 9.61 18.79
C TYR A 244 19.00 8.13 18.44
N CYS A 245 20.26 7.77 18.24
CA CYS A 245 20.66 6.40 17.95
C CYS A 245 22.00 6.10 18.62
N GLN A 246 22.03 6.17 19.95
CA GLN A 246 23.25 5.90 20.72
C GLN A 246 23.59 4.41 20.66
N GLY A 247 24.78 4.09 20.13
CA GLY A 247 25.25 2.72 19.97
C GLY A 247 24.62 1.94 18.82
N CYS A 248 24.01 2.62 17.84
CA CYS A 248 23.45 1.96 16.66
C CYS A 248 24.56 1.48 15.73
N GLY A 249 24.55 0.17 15.46
CA GLY A 249 25.40 -0.50 14.50
C GLY A 249 24.68 -0.84 13.19
N PRO A 250 25.25 -1.74 12.38
CA PRO A 250 24.67 -2.14 11.10
C PRO A 250 23.29 -2.80 11.24
N VAL A 251 23.07 -3.56 12.32
CA VAL A 251 21.79 -4.24 12.58
C VAL A 251 20.67 -3.24 12.82
N GLN A 252 20.88 -2.21 13.64
CA GLN A 252 19.86 -1.18 13.86
C GLN A 252 19.61 -0.33 12.61
N LEU A 253 20.63 -0.10 11.79
CA LEU A 253 20.48 0.61 10.52
C LEU A 253 19.65 -0.21 9.51
N GLU A 254 19.89 -1.52 9.42
CA GLU A 254 19.10 -2.43 8.60
C GLU A 254 17.62 -2.40 9.01
N GLN A 255 17.35 -2.42 10.32
CA GLN A 255 15.99 -2.28 10.84
C GLN A 255 15.38 -0.91 10.52
N ALA A 256 16.15 0.17 10.59
CA ALA A 256 15.66 1.50 10.20
C ALA A 256 15.27 1.57 8.71
N VAL A 257 16.06 0.95 7.82
CA VAL A 257 15.72 0.83 6.40
C VAL A 257 14.49 -0.06 6.20
N GLY A 258 14.40 -1.16 6.95
CA GLY A 258 13.24 -2.06 6.98
C GLY A 258 11.95 -1.33 7.33
N ILE A 259 11.95 -0.52 8.40
CA ILE A 259 10.79 0.31 8.79
C ILE A 259 10.35 1.21 7.64
N VAL A 260 11.29 1.91 6.99
CA VAL A 260 10.94 2.82 5.88
C VAL A 260 10.30 2.06 4.71
N GLY A 261 10.85 0.91 4.34
CA GLY A 261 10.32 0.07 3.26
C GLY A 261 8.97 -0.56 3.58
N ALA A 262 8.78 -1.00 4.82
CA ALA A 262 7.55 -1.62 5.28
C ALA A 262 6.41 -0.58 5.43
N VAL A 263 6.73 0.63 5.89
CA VAL A 263 5.75 1.71 6.04
C VAL A 263 5.38 2.33 4.69
N ILE A 264 6.34 2.55 3.79
CA ILE A 264 6.08 3.19 2.49
C ILE A 264 5.98 2.12 1.40
N MET A 265 4.83 1.44 1.36
CA MET A 265 4.60 0.39 0.37
C MET A 265 4.35 0.96 -1.04
N PRO A 266 5.12 0.54 -2.06
CA PRO A 266 5.03 1.07 -3.42
C PRO A 266 3.63 0.85 -4.04
N HIS A 267 3.07 -0.35 -3.89
CA HIS A 267 1.78 -0.70 -4.47
C HIS A 267 0.62 0.08 -3.84
N ASN A 268 0.75 0.50 -2.58
CA ASN A 268 -0.27 1.26 -1.89
C ASN A 268 -0.46 2.67 -2.46
N ILE A 269 0.59 3.26 -3.05
CA ILE A 269 0.51 4.53 -3.80
C ILE A 269 -0.42 4.37 -5.03
N TYR A 270 -0.31 3.24 -5.73
CA TYR A 270 -1.20 2.93 -6.85
C TYR A 270 -2.64 2.69 -6.37
N LEU A 271 -2.79 1.91 -5.30
CA LEU A 271 -4.08 1.60 -4.68
C LEU A 271 -4.85 2.87 -4.30
N HIS A 272 -4.24 3.75 -3.51
CA HIS A 272 -4.91 4.93 -3.01
C HIS A 272 -5.31 5.89 -4.14
N SER A 273 -4.46 6.04 -5.17
CA SER A 273 -4.80 6.83 -6.36
C SER A 273 -6.02 6.30 -7.13
N ALA A 274 -6.33 5.01 -7.00
CA ALA A 274 -7.51 4.39 -7.58
C ALA A 274 -8.73 4.44 -6.65
N LEU A 275 -8.56 4.22 -5.35
CA LEU A 275 -9.66 4.21 -4.38
C LEU A 275 -10.40 5.55 -4.30
N VAL A 276 -9.70 6.68 -4.47
CA VAL A 276 -10.33 8.00 -4.50
C VAL A 276 -11.30 8.20 -5.67
N LYS A 277 -11.20 7.41 -6.75
CA LYS A 277 -12.15 7.43 -7.89
C LYS A 277 -13.52 6.84 -7.54
N SER A 278 -13.64 6.18 -6.39
CA SER A 278 -14.92 5.61 -5.91
C SER A 278 -15.98 6.65 -5.55
N ARG A 279 -15.56 7.90 -5.34
CA ARG A 279 -16.44 9.02 -5.00
C ARG A 279 -16.77 9.83 -6.26
N GLN A 280 -18.03 10.22 -6.43
CA GLN A 280 -18.44 11.10 -7.53
C GLN A 280 -17.96 12.53 -7.25
N ILE A 281 -17.20 13.11 -8.18
CA ILE A 281 -16.65 14.46 -8.07
C ILE A 281 -16.76 15.11 -9.45
N ASP A 282 -17.36 16.29 -9.55
CA ASP A 282 -17.31 17.06 -10.80
C ASP A 282 -15.92 17.71 -10.96
N ARG A 283 -15.17 17.22 -11.93
CA ARG A 283 -13.82 17.68 -12.23
C ARG A 283 -13.82 18.99 -13.03
N GLY A 284 -14.96 19.37 -13.62
CA GLY A 284 -15.14 20.68 -14.25
C GLY A 284 -15.21 21.81 -13.21
N ASN A 285 -15.64 21.49 -11.99
CA ASN A 285 -15.75 22.46 -10.90
C ASN A 285 -14.52 22.46 -10.00
N ARG A 286 -13.68 23.50 -10.13
CA ARG A 286 -12.45 23.66 -9.34
C ARG A 286 -12.70 23.67 -7.82
N LYS A 287 -13.86 24.15 -7.36
CA LYS A 287 -14.18 24.20 -5.92
C LYS A 287 -14.39 22.80 -5.36
N GLU A 288 -15.09 21.93 -6.08
CA GLU A 288 -15.34 20.54 -5.68
C GLU A 288 -14.05 19.73 -5.64
N VAL A 289 -13.18 19.87 -6.65
CA VAL A 289 -11.86 19.21 -6.66
C VAL A 289 -11.02 19.65 -5.46
N LYS A 290 -11.04 20.93 -5.10
CA LYS A 290 -10.33 21.45 -3.92
C LYS A 290 -10.93 20.93 -2.61
N GLU A 291 -12.25 20.86 -2.53
CA GLU A 291 -12.98 20.33 -1.38
C GLU A 291 -12.72 18.82 -1.19
N ALA A 292 -12.81 18.02 -2.25
CA ALA A 292 -12.50 16.60 -2.22
C ALA A 292 -11.06 16.33 -1.77
N ASN A 293 -10.08 17.07 -2.32
CA ASN A 293 -8.69 16.97 -1.88
C ASN A 293 -8.50 17.29 -0.39
N LYS A 294 -9.28 18.21 0.17
CA LYS A 294 -9.27 18.53 1.61
C LYS A 294 -9.84 17.38 2.44
N TYR A 295 -10.99 16.81 2.05
CA TYR A 295 -11.59 15.71 2.79
C TYR A 295 -10.76 14.42 2.73
N PHE A 296 -10.25 14.04 1.56
CA PHE A 296 -9.37 12.88 1.44
C PHE A 296 -8.07 13.03 2.24
N PHE A 297 -7.52 14.25 2.33
CA PHE A 297 -6.37 14.50 3.17
C PHE A 297 -6.68 14.33 4.66
N ILE A 298 -7.78 14.90 5.15
CA ILE A 298 -8.20 14.77 6.55
C ILE A 298 -8.46 13.30 6.89
N GLU A 299 -9.18 12.59 6.03
CA GLU A 299 -9.47 11.18 6.20
C GLU A 299 -8.18 10.33 6.24
N SER A 300 -7.29 10.50 5.26
CA SER A 300 -6.03 9.76 5.20
C SER A 300 -5.14 10.06 6.41
N ALA A 301 -5.14 11.30 6.90
CA ALA A 301 -4.39 11.69 8.09
C ALA A 301 -4.93 10.99 9.35
N ILE A 302 -6.26 10.91 9.51
CA ILE A 302 -6.89 10.19 10.63
C ILE A 302 -6.58 8.69 10.52
N ALA A 303 -6.75 8.10 9.34
CA ALA A 303 -6.52 6.67 9.12
C ALA A 303 -5.06 6.28 9.38
N LEU A 304 -4.10 7.03 8.84
CA LEU A 304 -2.67 6.78 9.10
C LEU A 304 -2.25 7.09 10.53
N PHE A 305 -2.90 8.04 11.21
CA PHE A 305 -2.65 8.26 12.64
C PHE A 305 -3.10 7.06 13.47
N VAL A 306 -4.26 6.46 13.17
CA VAL A 306 -4.70 5.22 13.83
C VAL A 306 -3.73 4.08 13.54
N SER A 307 -3.30 3.90 12.28
CA SER A 307 -2.31 2.88 11.94
C SER A 307 -0.99 3.09 12.67
N PHE A 308 -0.51 4.34 12.74
CA PHE A 308 0.69 4.70 13.48
C PHE A 308 0.60 4.36 14.96
N LEU A 309 -0.52 4.61 15.62
CA LEU A 309 -0.70 4.23 17.02
C LEU A 309 -0.59 2.72 17.21
N ILE A 310 -1.16 1.93 16.29
CA ILE A 310 -1.05 0.47 16.32
C ILE A 310 0.41 0.04 16.17
N ASN A 311 1.14 0.61 15.21
CA ASN A 311 2.55 0.32 14.99
C ASN A 311 3.40 0.67 16.22
N VAL A 312 3.13 1.82 16.86
CA VAL A 312 3.77 2.21 18.13
C VAL A 312 3.46 1.19 19.23
N PHE A 313 2.24 0.68 19.33
CA PHE A 313 1.90 -0.37 20.30
C PHE A 313 2.75 -1.62 20.08
N VAL A 314 2.88 -2.08 18.84
CA VAL A 314 3.71 -3.24 18.50
C VAL A 314 5.18 -2.98 18.85
N VAL A 315 5.79 -1.91 18.33
CA VAL A 315 7.20 -1.60 18.60
C VAL A 315 7.47 -1.51 20.10
N ALA A 316 6.60 -0.85 20.87
CA ALA A 316 6.80 -0.64 22.29
C ALA A 316 6.64 -1.92 23.12
N VAL A 317 5.65 -2.76 22.81
CA VAL A 317 5.46 -4.07 23.45
C VAL A 317 6.71 -4.94 23.28
N PHE A 318 7.23 -4.99 22.06
CA PHE A 318 8.40 -5.82 21.76
C PHE A 318 9.72 -5.21 22.24
N ALA A 319 9.83 -3.88 22.28
CA ALA A 319 10.94 -3.21 22.93
C ALA A 319 11.01 -3.57 24.42
N GLU A 320 9.91 -3.49 25.16
CA GLU A 320 9.93 -3.81 26.60
C GLU A 320 10.12 -5.32 26.86
N ALA A 321 9.41 -6.17 26.11
CA ALA A 321 9.42 -7.60 26.38
C ALA A 321 10.66 -8.35 25.85
N PHE A 322 11.37 -7.83 24.83
CA PHE A 322 12.43 -8.56 24.13
C PHE A 322 13.78 -7.85 24.08
N TYR A 323 13.86 -6.53 24.27
CA TYR A 323 15.12 -5.83 24.15
C TYR A 323 16.14 -6.34 25.19
N ASP A 324 17.35 -6.65 24.71
CA ASP A 324 18.46 -7.25 25.47
C ASP A 324 18.14 -8.61 26.15
N LYS A 325 17.10 -9.33 25.72
CA LYS A 325 16.79 -10.69 26.23
C LYS A 325 17.55 -11.78 25.49
N THR A 326 18.03 -12.76 26.25
CA THR A 326 18.72 -13.96 25.72
C THR A 326 17.77 -15.15 25.57
N ASN A 327 18.10 -16.09 24.68
CA ASN A 327 17.28 -17.30 24.50
C ASN A 327 17.15 -18.13 25.80
N VAL A 328 18.20 -18.14 26.64
CA VAL A 328 18.19 -18.86 27.92
C VAL A 328 17.15 -18.28 28.87
N GLU A 329 17.08 -16.96 29.01
CA GLU A 329 16.12 -16.29 29.90
C GLU A 329 14.67 -16.59 29.49
N VAL A 330 14.40 -16.51 28.18
CA VAL A 330 13.07 -16.78 27.62
C VAL A 330 12.70 -18.25 27.80
N ASN A 331 13.62 -19.18 27.53
CA ASN A 331 13.38 -20.61 27.71
C ASN A 331 13.05 -20.93 29.19
N GLN A 332 13.82 -20.37 30.14
CA GLN A 332 13.56 -20.54 31.57
C GLN A 332 12.17 -20.03 31.98
N MET A 333 11.75 -18.89 31.44
CA MET A 333 10.41 -18.34 31.72
C MET A 333 9.32 -19.24 31.13
N CYS A 334 9.46 -19.63 29.86
CA CYS A 334 8.51 -20.52 29.19
C CYS A 334 8.36 -21.87 29.90
N ASN A 335 9.46 -22.44 30.41
CA ASN A 335 9.45 -23.70 31.15
C ASN A 335 8.69 -23.56 32.50
N LYS A 336 8.89 -22.45 33.23
CA LYS A 336 8.14 -22.18 34.46
C LYS A 336 6.63 -22.10 34.23
N THR A 337 6.21 -21.54 33.10
CA THR A 337 4.79 -21.44 32.72
C THR A 337 4.21 -22.71 32.09
N GLY A 338 5.04 -23.73 31.81
CA GLY A 338 4.60 -24.97 31.17
C GLY A 338 4.19 -24.80 29.70
N SER A 339 4.81 -23.85 28.98
CA SER A 339 4.51 -23.62 27.57
C SER A 339 4.94 -24.83 26.72
N PRO A 340 4.11 -25.31 25.76
CA PRO A 340 4.46 -26.44 24.89
C PRO A 340 5.53 -26.11 23.85
N HIS A 341 5.99 -24.85 23.78
CA HIS A 341 6.91 -24.35 22.75
C HIS A 341 8.33 -24.06 23.28
N THR A 342 8.75 -24.70 24.38
CA THR A 342 10.10 -24.50 24.96
C THR A 342 11.23 -24.85 23.99
N ASP A 343 11.00 -25.80 23.09
CA ASP A 343 11.99 -26.29 22.12
C ASP A 343 12.34 -25.26 21.04
N LEU A 344 11.54 -24.19 20.93
CA LEU A 344 11.73 -23.11 19.96
C LEU A 344 12.95 -22.23 20.29
N PHE A 345 13.30 -22.14 21.58
CA PHE A 345 14.36 -21.27 22.08
C PHE A 345 15.57 -22.11 22.49
N PRO A 346 16.64 -22.17 21.67
CA PRO A 346 17.83 -22.96 22.01
C PRO A 346 18.49 -22.42 23.30
N LEU A 347 19.09 -23.31 24.09
CA LEU A 347 19.82 -22.96 25.33
C LEU A 347 21.19 -22.35 25.00
N ASN A 348 21.22 -21.18 24.36
CA ASN A 348 22.43 -20.44 24.03
C ASN A 348 22.35 -18.98 24.50
N ASN A 349 23.52 -18.38 24.78
CA ASN A 349 23.61 -16.98 25.22
C ASN A 349 23.53 -15.98 24.05
N SER A 350 23.02 -16.37 22.88
CA SER A 350 22.80 -15.42 21.80
C SER A 350 21.55 -14.58 22.09
N THR A 351 21.54 -13.36 21.56
CA THR A 351 20.35 -12.52 21.49
C THR A 351 19.23 -13.26 20.75
N LEU A 352 18.01 -13.13 21.24
CA LEU A 352 16.84 -13.77 20.64
C LEU A 352 16.54 -13.16 19.26
N GLU A 353 16.49 -14.00 18.23
CA GLU A 353 15.93 -13.63 16.93
C GLU A 353 14.40 -13.71 17.01
N VAL A 354 13.72 -12.59 16.78
CA VAL A 354 12.27 -12.46 16.93
C VAL A 354 11.60 -12.48 15.56
N ASP A 355 10.46 -13.16 15.50
CA ASP A 355 9.51 -13.17 14.38
C ASP A 355 8.07 -13.21 14.92
N ILE A 356 7.06 -13.04 14.06
CA ILE A 356 5.64 -13.08 14.46
C ILE A 356 5.31 -14.30 15.32
N TYR A 357 5.89 -15.47 15.00
CA TYR A 357 5.60 -16.72 15.68
C TYR A 357 6.21 -16.77 17.08
N LYS A 358 7.52 -16.58 17.20
CA LYS A 358 8.26 -16.49 18.46
C LYS A 358 7.72 -15.36 19.32
N GLY A 359 7.34 -14.25 18.69
CA GLY A 359 6.76 -13.10 19.35
C GLY A 359 5.50 -13.46 20.14
N GLY A 360 4.55 -14.13 19.49
CA GLY A 360 3.34 -14.62 20.15
C GLY A 360 3.61 -15.64 21.26
N VAL A 361 4.59 -16.53 21.06
CA VAL A 361 4.98 -17.53 22.08
C VAL A 361 5.56 -16.86 23.32
N VAL A 362 6.46 -15.90 23.16
CA VAL A 362 7.08 -15.18 24.29
C VAL A 362 6.03 -14.36 25.03
N LEU A 363 5.15 -13.64 24.33
CA LEU A 363 4.02 -12.95 24.98
C LEU A 363 3.18 -13.93 25.81
N GLY A 364 2.93 -15.13 25.28
CA GLY A 364 2.29 -16.23 26.00
C GLY A 364 3.03 -16.67 27.26
N CYS A 365 4.36 -16.78 27.21
CA CYS A 365 5.19 -17.19 28.35
C CYS A 365 5.31 -16.12 29.44
N PHE A 366 5.39 -14.84 29.07
CA PHE A 366 5.59 -13.76 30.04
C PHE A 366 4.27 -13.24 30.62
N PHE A 367 3.24 -13.13 29.80
CA PHE A 367 1.98 -12.46 30.15
C PHE A 367 0.77 -13.42 30.15
N GLY A 368 0.98 -14.69 29.83
CA GLY A 368 -0.01 -15.76 29.90
C GLY A 368 -0.67 -16.09 28.56
N PRO A 369 -1.43 -17.20 28.49
CA PRO A 369 -1.95 -17.74 27.23
C PRO A 369 -2.93 -16.80 26.53
N ALA A 370 -3.62 -15.92 27.26
CA ALA A 370 -4.52 -14.93 26.68
C ALA A 370 -3.79 -13.98 25.72
N ALA A 371 -2.58 -13.53 26.08
CA ALA A 371 -1.78 -12.64 25.25
C ALA A 371 -1.40 -13.29 23.91
N LEU A 372 -1.01 -14.57 23.95
CA LEU A 372 -0.71 -15.35 22.74
C LEU A 372 -1.91 -15.41 21.78
N TYR A 373 -3.11 -15.70 22.29
CA TYR A 373 -4.30 -15.79 21.44
C TYR A 373 -4.74 -14.42 20.91
N ILE A 374 -4.65 -13.36 21.73
CA ILE A 374 -4.99 -11.99 21.32
C ILE A 374 -4.04 -11.50 20.23
N TRP A 375 -2.74 -11.77 20.37
CA TRP A 375 -1.73 -11.58 19.34
C TRP A 375 -2.10 -12.30 18.05
N ALA A 376 -2.40 -13.60 18.13
CA ALA A 376 -2.72 -14.40 16.94
C ALA A 376 -4.01 -13.92 16.24
N ILE A 377 -5.03 -13.45 16.97
CA ILE A 377 -6.23 -12.83 16.40
C ILE A 377 -5.88 -11.52 15.68
N GLY A 378 -5.02 -10.68 16.26
CA GLY A 378 -4.56 -9.43 15.65
C GLY A 378 -3.81 -9.69 14.33
N ILE A 379 -2.88 -10.65 14.33
CA ILE A 379 -2.14 -11.07 13.12
C ILE A 379 -3.08 -11.65 12.06
N LEU A 380 -4.08 -12.45 12.46
CA LEU A 380 -5.07 -12.98 11.51
C LEU A 380 -5.87 -11.84 10.87
N ALA A 381 -6.32 -10.85 11.66
CA ALA A 381 -7.03 -9.68 11.15
C ALA A 381 -6.16 -8.87 10.18
N ALA A 382 -4.88 -8.67 10.51
CA ALA A 382 -3.89 -8.03 9.64
C ALA A 382 -3.75 -8.75 8.29
N GLY A 383 -3.47 -10.06 8.32
CA GLY A 383 -3.28 -10.85 7.10
C GLY A 383 -4.52 -10.89 6.22
N GLN A 384 -5.71 -11.09 6.81
CA GLN A 384 -6.97 -11.08 6.06
C GLN A 384 -7.27 -9.73 5.41
N SER A 385 -7.01 -8.63 6.11
CA SER A 385 -7.24 -7.28 5.57
C SER A 385 -6.30 -6.98 4.41
N SER A 386 -5.02 -7.35 4.52
CA SER A 386 -4.02 -7.07 3.51
C SER A 386 -4.26 -7.84 2.21
N THR A 387 -4.69 -9.12 2.29
CA THR A 387 -5.05 -9.94 1.11
C THR A 387 -6.04 -9.28 0.18
N MET A 388 -7.01 -8.57 0.76
CA MET A 388 -7.97 -7.81 -0.03
C MET A 388 -7.31 -6.59 -0.68
N THR A 389 -6.42 -5.87 0.03
CA THR A 389 -5.71 -4.72 -0.54
C THR A 389 -4.72 -5.10 -1.65
N GLY A 390 -4.01 -6.22 -1.53
CA GLY A 390 -3.09 -6.72 -2.56
C GLY A 390 -3.82 -7.09 -3.85
N THR A 391 -4.99 -7.74 -3.74
CA THR A 391 -5.82 -8.09 -4.91
C THR A 391 -6.38 -6.87 -5.64
N TYR A 392 -6.85 -5.85 -4.91
CA TYR A 392 -7.24 -4.54 -5.48
C TYR A 392 -6.05 -3.84 -6.14
N SER A 393 -4.92 -3.75 -5.44
CA SER A 393 -3.72 -3.03 -5.91
C SER A 393 -3.25 -3.57 -7.24
N GLY A 394 -3.07 -4.89 -7.33
CA GLY A 394 -2.64 -5.48 -8.58
C GLY A 394 -3.67 -5.31 -9.70
N GLN A 395 -4.96 -5.10 -9.39
CA GLN A 395 -5.97 -4.94 -10.45
C GLN A 395 -5.79 -3.62 -11.14
N PHE A 396 -5.74 -2.56 -10.34
CA PHE A 396 -5.50 -1.22 -10.85
C PHE A 396 -4.14 -1.13 -11.55
N VAL A 397 -3.12 -1.84 -11.03
CA VAL A 397 -1.81 -1.92 -11.68
C VAL A 397 -1.92 -2.64 -13.02
N MET A 398 -2.48 -3.85 -13.09
CA MET A 398 -2.54 -4.62 -14.33
C MET A 398 -3.46 -3.99 -15.39
N GLU A 399 -4.67 -3.58 -15.01
CA GLU A 399 -5.62 -2.88 -15.89
C GLU A 399 -5.04 -1.56 -16.38
N GLY A 400 -4.39 -0.79 -15.49
CA GLY A 400 -3.76 0.48 -15.84
C GLY A 400 -2.57 0.33 -16.78
N PHE A 401 -1.59 -0.50 -16.40
CA PHE A 401 -0.33 -0.63 -17.15
C PHE A 401 -0.48 -1.39 -18.47
N LEU A 402 -1.27 -2.47 -18.49
CA LEU A 402 -1.38 -3.35 -19.65
C LEU A 402 -2.65 -3.14 -20.46
N ASN A 403 -3.61 -2.36 -19.97
CA ASN A 403 -4.91 -2.16 -20.61
C ASN A 403 -5.66 -3.49 -20.87
N LEU A 404 -5.41 -4.49 -20.02
CA LEU A 404 -5.96 -5.83 -20.13
C LEU A 404 -7.20 -5.98 -19.25
N ARG A 405 -8.31 -6.42 -19.83
CA ARG A 405 -9.52 -6.80 -19.09
C ARG A 405 -9.48 -8.29 -18.77
N TRP A 406 -9.20 -8.61 -17.52
CA TRP A 406 -9.18 -9.99 -17.01
C TRP A 406 -10.34 -10.21 -16.04
N SER A 407 -10.99 -11.36 -16.09
CA SER A 407 -11.90 -11.80 -15.01
C SER A 407 -11.22 -11.72 -13.64
N ARG A 408 -11.87 -11.02 -12.70
CA ARG A 408 -11.43 -10.86 -11.29
C ARG A 408 -10.99 -12.19 -10.66
N PHE A 409 -11.81 -13.22 -10.83
CA PHE A 409 -11.56 -14.56 -10.27
C PHE A 409 -10.28 -15.18 -10.79
N ALA A 410 -10.08 -15.18 -12.11
CA ALA A 410 -8.94 -15.83 -12.73
C ALA A 410 -7.63 -15.13 -12.37
N ARG A 411 -7.67 -13.81 -12.20
CA ARG A 411 -6.51 -13.03 -11.77
C ARG A 411 -6.17 -13.24 -10.32
N VAL A 412 -7.15 -13.14 -9.42
CA VAL A 412 -6.93 -13.36 -7.98
C VAL A 412 -6.39 -14.77 -7.74
N LEU A 413 -6.93 -15.79 -8.43
CA LEU A 413 -6.38 -17.15 -8.38
C LEU A 413 -4.94 -17.23 -8.89
N LEU A 414 -4.60 -16.52 -9.97
CA LEU A 414 -3.24 -16.52 -10.52
C LEU A 414 -2.24 -15.90 -9.55
N THR A 415 -2.51 -14.68 -9.07
CA THR A 415 -1.59 -13.96 -8.16
C THR A 415 -1.42 -14.72 -6.85
N ARG A 416 -2.53 -15.24 -6.28
CA ARG A 416 -2.48 -16.09 -5.08
C ARG A 416 -1.73 -17.38 -5.33
N SER A 417 -1.90 -18.04 -6.49
CA SER A 417 -1.15 -19.26 -6.81
C SER A 417 0.36 -18.98 -6.89
N ILE A 418 0.76 -17.85 -7.48
CA ILE A 418 2.16 -17.44 -7.59
C ILE A 418 2.76 -17.12 -6.21
N ALA A 419 1.99 -16.51 -5.29
CA ALA A 419 2.45 -16.20 -3.93
C ALA A 419 2.44 -17.41 -2.99
N ILE A 420 1.44 -18.28 -3.11
CA ILE A 420 1.26 -19.48 -2.26
C ILE A 420 2.28 -20.55 -2.62
N THR A 421 2.61 -20.73 -3.90
CA THR A 421 3.56 -21.79 -4.33
C THR A 421 4.92 -21.70 -3.63
N PRO A 422 5.67 -20.58 -3.65
CA PRO A 422 6.95 -20.49 -2.95
C PRO A 422 6.78 -20.63 -1.44
N THR A 423 5.74 -20.03 -0.87
CA THR A 423 5.45 -20.10 0.58
C THR A 423 5.16 -21.53 1.03
N LEU A 424 4.38 -22.28 0.24
CA LEU A 424 4.05 -23.68 0.50
C LEU A 424 5.28 -24.58 0.36
N LEU A 425 6.13 -24.35 -0.65
CA LEU A 425 7.39 -25.08 -0.80
C LEU A 425 8.31 -24.86 0.40
N VAL A 426 8.48 -23.62 0.86
CA VAL A 426 9.27 -23.34 2.05
C VAL A 426 8.63 -23.99 3.29
N ALA A 427 7.31 -23.90 3.46
CA ALA A 427 6.62 -24.50 4.61
C ALA A 427 6.65 -26.05 4.65
N ILE A 428 6.81 -26.72 3.50
CA ILE A 428 6.92 -28.19 3.42
C ILE A 428 8.37 -28.66 3.58
N PHE A 429 9.32 -27.97 2.93
CA PHE A 429 10.69 -28.45 2.81
C PHE A 429 11.68 -27.80 3.78
N GLN A 430 11.31 -26.73 4.49
CA GLN A 430 12.19 -25.98 5.37
C GLN A 430 11.54 -25.73 6.74
N ASP A 431 12.36 -25.72 7.80
CA ASP A 431 11.93 -25.39 9.16
C ASP A 431 11.54 -23.90 9.30
N VAL A 432 10.73 -23.59 10.32
CA VAL A 432 10.20 -22.25 10.69
C VAL A 432 11.24 -21.13 10.61
N ARG A 433 12.51 -21.42 10.93
CA ARG A 433 13.62 -20.45 10.92
C ARG A 433 13.89 -19.81 9.54
N HIS A 434 13.53 -20.47 8.44
CA HIS A 434 13.73 -19.93 7.09
C HIS A 434 12.55 -19.06 6.61
N LEU A 435 11.39 -19.15 7.25
CA LEU A 435 10.25 -18.27 6.96
C LEU A 435 10.51 -16.85 7.46
N THR A 436 11.19 -16.70 8.60
CA THR A 436 11.60 -15.40 9.16
C THR A 436 12.55 -14.65 8.23
N GLY A 437 13.63 -15.31 7.77
CA GLY A 437 14.57 -14.70 6.82
C GLY A 437 13.92 -14.32 5.48
N MET A 438 12.83 -14.99 5.11
CA MET A 438 12.06 -14.62 3.93
C MET A 438 11.28 -13.32 4.13
N ASN A 439 10.67 -13.07 5.30
CA ASN A 439 10.00 -11.79 5.57
C ASN A 439 10.97 -10.61 5.54
N ASP A 440 12.17 -10.77 6.11
CA ASP A 440 13.22 -9.74 6.08
C ASP A 440 13.63 -9.42 4.64
N PHE A 441 13.87 -10.46 3.84
CA PHE A 441 14.18 -10.31 2.42
C PHE A 441 13.05 -9.59 1.65
N LEU A 442 11.80 -9.92 1.94
CA LEU A 442 10.64 -9.30 1.31
C LEU A 442 10.53 -7.80 1.67
N ASN A 443 10.83 -7.40 2.91
CA ASN A 443 10.86 -6.00 3.32
C ASN A 443 11.98 -5.20 2.62
N VAL A 444 13.16 -5.81 2.44
CA VAL A 444 14.25 -5.21 1.66
C VAL A 444 13.83 -5.04 0.20
N LEU A 445 13.15 -6.03 -0.37
CA LEU A 445 12.61 -5.99 -1.72
C LEU A 445 11.58 -4.86 -1.90
N GLN A 446 10.68 -4.62 -0.93
CA GLN A 446 9.77 -3.46 -0.95
C GLN A 446 10.55 -2.13 -0.94
N SER A 447 11.60 -2.03 -0.11
CA SER A 447 12.47 -0.85 -0.05
C SER A 447 13.16 -0.56 -1.39
N MET A 448 13.61 -1.60 -2.10
CA MET A 448 14.22 -1.47 -3.42
C MET A 448 13.23 -1.04 -4.50
N GLN A 449 11.94 -1.36 -4.33
CA GLN A 449 10.88 -1.05 -5.31
C GLN A 449 10.30 0.36 -5.14
N LEU A 450 10.43 0.94 -3.95
CA LEU A 450 9.91 2.25 -3.59
C LEU A 450 10.27 3.36 -4.61
N PRO A 451 11.51 3.48 -5.12
CA PRO A 451 11.84 4.47 -6.16
C PRO A 451 10.97 4.37 -7.42
N PHE A 452 10.59 3.16 -7.81
CA PHE A 452 9.78 2.92 -9.01
C PHE A 452 8.33 3.41 -8.85
N ALA A 453 7.81 3.50 -7.63
CA ALA A 453 6.52 4.15 -7.37
C ALA A 453 6.67 5.65 -7.10
N LEU A 454 7.73 6.06 -6.41
CA LEU A 454 7.98 7.46 -6.05
C LEU A 454 8.27 8.37 -7.25
N ILE A 455 9.13 7.93 -8.16
CA ILE A 455 9.54 8.75 -9.30
C ILE A 455 8.32 9.12 -10.17
N PRO A 456 7.44 8.17 -10.57
CA PRO A 456 6.22 8.50 -11.31
C PRO A 456 5.30 9.44 -10.54
N ILE A 457 5.00 9.18 -9.26
CA ILE A 457 4.03 10.02 -8.54
C ILE A 457 4.52 11.45 -8.35
N LEU A 458 5.80 11.64 -8.02
CA LEU A 458 6.40 12.97 -7.88
C LEU A 458 6.46 13.70 -9.23
N THR A 459 6.83 12.99 -10.30
CA THR A 459 6.91 13.58 -11.65
C THR A 459 5.53 14.04 -12.13
N PHE A 460 4.52 13.16 -12.06
CA PHE A 460 3.18 13.47 -12.57
C PHE A 460 2.44 14.50 -11.72
N THR A 461 2.63 14.51 -10.40
CA THR A 461 2.03 15.54 -9.54
C THR A 461 2.70 16.91 -9.67
N SER A 462 3.89 16.99 -10.27
CA SER A 462 4.60 18.24 -10.57
C SER A 462 4.36 18.73 -12.01
N LEU A 463 3.79 17.90 -12.89
CA LEU A 463 3.51 18.26 -14.28
C LEU A 463 2.27 19.16 -14.38
N THR A 464 2.47 20.41 -14.79
CA THR A 464 1.39 21.40 -14.99
C THR A 464 0.42 21.00 -16.09
N SER A 465 0.88 20.29 -17.13
CA SER A 465 0.03 19.77 -18.20
C SER A 465 -0.98 18.73 -17.73
N LEU A 466 -0.74 18.09 -16.58
CA LEU A 466 -1.56 17.01 -16.05
C LEU A 466 -2.35 17.46 -14.82
N MET A 467 -1.73 18.24 -13.94
CA MET A 467 -2.35 18.72 -12.70
C MET A 467 -2.99 20.10 -12.83
N ASN A 468 -2.81 20.81 -13.94
CA ASN A 468 -3.26 22.19 -14.15
C ASN A 468 -2.84 23.09 -12.96
N ASP A 469 -3.78 23.88 -12.43
CA ASP A 469 -3.57 24.75 -11.28
C ASP A 469 -3.37 24.00 -9.94
N PHE A 470 -3.43 22.66 -9.95
CA PHE A 470 -3.19 21.81 -8.80
C PHE A 470 -1.82 21.12 -8.86
N ALA A 471 -0.89 21.56 -9.71
CA ALA A 471 0.49 21.08 -9.69
C ALA A 471 1.15 21.36 -8.33
N ASN A 472 2.12 20.53 -7.94
CA ASN A 472 2.94 20.81 -6.77
C ASN A 472 3.78 22.07 -7.00
N GLY A 473 3.90 22.90 -5.95
CA GLY A 473 4.91 23.95 -5.92
C GLY A 473 6.31 23.35 -5.72
N LEU A 474 7.34 24.10 -6.14
CA LEU A 474 8.73 23.85 -5.79
C LEU A 474 8.97 23.93 -4.28
#